data_AF-A0A423J9R4-F1
#
_entry.id   AF-A0A423J9R4-F1
#
_cell.length_a   1.000
_cell.length_b   1.000
_cell.length_c   1.000
_cell.angle_alpha   90.00
_cell.angle_beta   90.00
_cell.angle_gamma   90.00
#
_symmetry.space_group_name_H-M   'P 1'
#
loop_
_entity.id
_entity.type
_entity.pdbx_description
1 polymer ?
#
loop_
_entity_poly.entity_id
_entity_poly.type
_entity_poly.pdbx_seq_one_letter_code
_entity_poly.pdbx_strand_id
1 'polypeptide(L)'
;MSGLLQPVWDELDAIIESLKVTITTAAPLNISSGNWSFPGVTKTDLINRTTELRARTTDAVEPLPDSSAVITGLVERLTFLRTHTLPQLVSQAASAVPAFFITLDAVEKVLSPFFTDTKAQALKNSQAVKKATIQVRSLETRLRELTPRTKTLDEMVGRIEKAHDAADQLPTDLETLSESQKKVSELLSKAEGDKALLASILSGAEGVSREMIQRAAEAKEILERCESAYSSATSLGLAAAFSERSKALDNSMWGWVGGLVASLLIGGGFGSWQLRNLADVLANPQAQGLSISVNLVLSVLSVGGPVWFAWLATKQIGQRFRLSEDYAFKASISRAYEGYRREAARIDPDLEAQLLQSALSRLDEQPLRLVESASYGSPWHELLSSDVVKDAAKTIPGFVDKITGFASESLDRVKPKKTMVAANSDLPSSAPEAEKA
;
A
#
# COMPACT_ATOMS: atom_id res chain seq x y z
N MET A 1 -95.98 -5.47 -82.60
CA MET A 1 -96.87 -6.61 -82.34
C MET A 1 -97.08 -6.66 -80.84
N SER A 2 -98.13 -6.00 -80.33
CA SER A 2 -98.56 -6.21 -78.95
C SER A 2 -98.97 -7.66 -78.83
N GLY A 3 -98.38 -8.39 -77.87
CA GLY A 3 -98.73 -9.79 -77.62
C GLY A 3 -100.23 -9.94 -77.39
N LEU A 4 -100.78 -11.09 -77.77
CA LEU A 4 -102.20 -11.39 -77.57
C LEU A 4 -102.59 -11.27 -76.10
N LEU A 5 -101.67 -11.47 -75.16
CA LEU A 5 -101.91 -11.33 -73.72
C LEU A 5 -101.89 -9.88 -73.20
N GLN A 6 -101.40 -8.91 -73.98
CA GLN A 6 -101.28 -7.52 -73.54
C GLN A 6 -102.64 -6.92 -73.08
N PRO A 7 -103.76 -7.11 -73.78
CA PRO A 7 -105.05 -6.59 -73.33
C PRO A 7 -105.55 -7.23 -72.01
N VAL A 8 -105.16 -8.48 -71.74
CA VAL A 8 -105.48 -9.16 -70.47
C VAL A 8 -104.69 -8.54 -69.33
N TRP A 9 -103.41 -8.24 -69.56
CA TRP A 9 -102.55 -7.55 -68.61
C TRP A 9 -103.10 -6.16 -68.26
N ASP A 10 -103.45 -5.39 -69.29
CA ASP A 10 -103.97 -4.03 -69.13
C ASP A 10 -105.27 -4.02 -68.31
N GLU A 11 -106.19 -4.99 -68.51
CA GLU A 11 -107.42 -5.10 -67.70
C GLU A 11 -107.16 -5.60 -66.27
N LEU A 12 -106.20 -6.52 -66.04
CA LEU A 12 -105.82 -6.93 -64.69
C LEU A 12 -105.20 -5.76 -63.89
N ASP A 13 -104.37 -4.95 -64.53
CA ASP A 13 -103.79 -3.75 -63.94
C ASP A 13 -104.89 -2.70 -63.67
N ALA A 14 -105.86 -2.54 -64.57
CA ALA A 14 -107.03 -1.68 -64.37
C ALA A 14 -107.94 -2.15 -63.22
N ILE A 15 -108.09 -3.47 -63.02
CA ILE A 15 -108.83 -4.03 -61.86
C ILE A 15 -108.10 -3.71 -60.56
N ILE A 16 -106.76 -3.84 -60.51
CA ILE A 16 -105.95 -3.49 -59.34
C ILE A 16 -106.15 -2.01 -58.97
N GLU A 17 -106.08 -1.11 -59.95
CA GLU A 17 -106.30 0.32 -59.70
C GLU A 17 -107.75 0.63 -59.29
N SER A 18 -108.74 -0.03 -59.91
CA SER A 18 -110.14 0.13 -59.50
C SER A 18 -110.36 -0.35 -58.06
N LEU A 19 -109.78 -1.48 -57.65
CA LEU A 19 -109.86 -1.99 -56.27
C LEU A 19 -109.23 -1.03 -55.26
N LYS A 20 -108.15 -0.33 -55.65
CA LYS A 20 -107.52 0.70 -54.81
C LYS A 20 -108.47 1.87 -54.51
N VAL A 21 -109.32 2.23 -55.47
CA VAL A 21 -110.27 3.35 -55.36
C VAL A 21 -111.59 2.92 -54.71
N THR A 22 -112.15 1.77 -55.10
CA THR A 22 -113.48 1.34 -54.66
C THR A 22 -113.54 0.99 -53.17
N ILE A 23 -112.48 0.39 -52.62
CA ILE A 23 -112.42 0.03 -51.19
C ILE A 23 -111.44 0.97 -50.48
N THR A 24 -111.96 1.85 -49.63
CA THR A 24 -111.17 2.83 -48.89
C THR A 24 -110.71 2.33 -47.52
N THR A 25 -111.34 1.28 -46.99
CA THR A 25 -111.03 0.73 -45.66
C THR A 25 -109.96 -0.38 -45.74
N ALA A 26 -109.13 -0.49 -44.71
CA ALA A 26 -108.13 -1.56 -44.57
C ALA A 26 -108.67 -2.79 -43.80
N ALA A 27 -109.83 -2.67 -43.16
CA ALA A 27 -110.45 -3.74 -42.41
C ALA A 27 -111.14 -4.76 -43.35
N PRO A 28 -111.34 -6.01 -42.91
CA PRO A 28 -112.15 -6.99 -43.65
C PRO A 28 -113.58 -6.48 -43.93
N LEU A 29 -114.12 -6.78 -45.10
CA LEU A 29 -115.41 -6.22 -45.56
C LEU A 29 -116.60 -6.56 -44.64
N ASN A 30 -116.59 -7.73 -44.00
CA ASN A 30 -117.59 -8.12 -43.01
C ASN A 30 -117.52 -7.29 -41.72
N ILE A 31 -116.31 -6.95 -41.28
CA ILE A 31 -116.07 -6.14 -40.08
C ILE A 31 -116.39 -4.67 -40.39
N SER A 32 -115.96 -4.14 -41.54
CA SER A 32 -116.18 -2.74 -41.89
C SER A 32 -117.65 -2.39 -42.16
N SER A 33 -118.45 -3.37 -42.63
CA SER A 33 -119.89 -3.20 -42.90
C SER A 33 -120.78 -3.63 -41.74
N GLY A 34 -120.24 -4.30 -40.71
CA GLY A 34 -121.01 -4.91 -39.63
C GLY A 34 -121.97 -6.01 -40.11
N ASN A 35 -121.73 -6.61 -41.28
CA ASN A 35 -122.62 -7.58 -41.90
C ASN A 35 -121.99 -8.98 -41.90
N TRP A 36 -122.59 -9.91 -41.14
CA TRP A 36 -122.10 -11.29 -41.03
C TRP A 36 -122.14 -12.07 -42.35
N SER A 37 -123.00 -11.68 -43.30
CA SER A 37 -123.12 -12.34 -44.60
C SER A 37 -122.04 -11.94 -45.60
N PHE A 38 -121.26 -10.88 -45.29
CA PHE A 38 -120.18 -10.43 -46.15
C PHE A 38 -118.94 -11.31 -45.92
N PRO A 39 -118.11 -11.57 -46.95
CA PRO A 39 -116.87 -12.32 -46.76
C PRO A 39 -115.83 -11.53 -45.97
N GLY A 40 -115.05 -12.22 -45.14
CA GLY A 40 -113.96 -11.66 -44.33
C GLY A 40 -112.69 -11.36 -45.12
N VAL A 41 -112.83 -10.75 -46.29
CA VAL A 41 -111.73 -10.46 -47.21
C VAL A 41 -111.35 -8.98 -47.10
N THR A 42 -110.06 -8.67 -47.14
CA THR A 42 -109.57 -7.29 -47.12
C THR A 42 -109.33 -6.74 -48.53
N LYS A 43 -109.20 -5.42 -48.63
CA LYS A 43 -108.72 -4.74 -49.84
C LYS A 43 -107.41 -5.35 -50.36
N THR A 44 -106.48 -5.61 -49.45
CA THR A 44 -105.16 -6.15 -49.77
C THR A 44 -105.25 -7.55 -50.35
N ASP A 45 -106.15 -8.40 -49.84
CA ASP A 45 -106.34 -9.76 -50.36
C ASP A 45 -106.86 -9.77 -51.80
N LEU A 46 -107.82 -8.89 -52.12
CA LEU A 46 -108.35 -8.73 -53.48
C LEU A 46 -107.29 -8.22 -54.46
N ILE A 47 -106.48 -7.25 -54.02
CA ILE A 47 -105.37 -6.72 -54.81
C ILE A 47 -104.32 -7.81 -55.02
N ASN A 48 -103.87 -8.46 -53.94
CA ASN A 48 -102.84 -9.50 -53.99
C ASN A 48 -103.23 -10.64 -54.93
N ARG A 49 -104.48 -11.10 -54.88
CA ARG A 49 -104.98 -12.15 -55.79
C ARG A 49 -104.85 -11.75 -57.26
N THR A 50 -105.18 -10.50 -57.59
CA THR A 50 -105.11 -9.97 -58.96
C THR A 50 -103.65 -9.76 -59.38
N THR A 51 -102.82 -9.23 -58.48
CA THR A 51 -101.38 -9.02 -58.71
C THR A 51 -100.64 -10.35 -58.89
N GLU A 52 -101.00 -11.39 -58.13
CA GLU A 52 -100.43 -12.72 -58.29
C GLU A 52 -100.76 -13.30 -59.66
N LEU A 53 -102.02 -13.19 -60.10
CA LEU A 53 -102.42 -13.62 -61.44
C LEU A 53 -101.66 -12.86 -62.52
N ARG A 54 -101.57 -11.53 -62.39
CA ARG A 54 -100.82 -10.66 -63.30
C ARG A 54 -99.33 -11.03 -63.37
N ALA A 55 -98.70 -11.31 -62.24
CA ALA A 55 -97.30 -11.73 -62.16
C ALA A 55 -97.08 -13.07 -62.87
N ARG A 56 -97.92 -14.08 -62.60
CA ARG A 56 -97.85 -15.39 -63.25
C ARG A 56 -97.99 -15.31 -64.77
N THR A 57 -98.78 -14.37 -65.27
CA THR A 57 -98.90 -14.16 -66.73
C THR A 57 -97.68 -13.50 -67.39
N THR A 58 -96.72 -12.99 -66.62
CA THR A 58 -95.49 -12.37 -67.17
C THR A 58 -94.51 -13.41 -67.70
N ASP A 59 -94.46 -14.57 -67.06
CA ASP A 59 -93.61 -15.70 -67.46
C ASP A 59 -94.35 -16.72 -68.36
N ALA A 60 -95.53 -16.33 -68.88
CA ALA A 60 -96.34 -17.15 -69.76
C ALA A 60 -95.79 -17.17 -71.19
N VAL A 61 -95.90 -18.32 -71.85
CA VAL A 61 -95.58 -18.47 -73.28
C VAL A 61 -96.64 -17.76 -74.12
N GLU A 62 -96.20 -16.98 -75.12
CA GLU A 62 -97.09 -16.23 -76.00
C GLU A 62 -98.09 -17.17 -76.74
N PRO A 63 -99.41 -16.94 -76.65
CA PRO A 63 -100.41 -17.78 -77.30
C PRO A 63 -100.36 -17.72 -78.82
N LEU A 64 -100.77 -18.80 -79.49
CA LEU A 64 -100.88 -18.84 -80.95
C LEU A 64 -102.09 -18.00 -81.46
N PRO A 65 -102.07 -17.49 -82.72
CA PRO A 65 -103.13 -16.66 -83.30
C PRO A 65 -104.54 -17.25 -83.23
N ASP A 66 -104.66 -18.58 -83.29
CA ASP A 66 -105.93 -19.32 -83.20
C ASP A 66 -106.60 -19.21 -81.81
N SER A 67 -105.87 -18.76 -80.79
CA SER A 67 -106.38 -18.53 -79.44
C SER A 67 -106.99 -17.13 -79.23
N SER A 68 -107.00 -16.29 -80.28
CA SER A 68 -107.49 -14.91 -80.23
C SER A 68 -108.93 -14.78 -79.68
N ALA A 69 -109.86 -15.62 -80.12
CA ALA A 69 -111.25 -15.61 -79.64
C ALA A 69 -111.36 -15.93 -78.13
N VAL A 70 -110.53 -16.83 -77.62
CA VAL A 70 -110.50 -17.20 -76.19
C VAL A 70 -109.98 -16.03 -75.36
N ILE A 71 -108.94 -15.37 -75.83
CA ILE A 71 -108.31 -14.23 -75.17
C ILE A 71 -109.24 -13.02 -75.17
N THR A 72 -109.91 -12.71 -76.28
CA THR A 72 -110.94 -11.67 -76.33
C THR A 72 -112.06 -11.95 -75.33
N GLY A 73 -112.52 -13.20 -75.22
CA GLY A 73 -113.51 -13.59 -74.21
C GLY A 73 -113.01 -13.46 -72.76
N LEU A 74 -111.70 -13.59 -72.49
CA LEU A 74 -111.13 -13.31 -71.17
C LEU A 74 -111.12 -11.82 -70.86
N VAL A 75 -110.75 -10.98 -71.84
CA VAL A 75 -110.77 -9.52 -71.70
C VAL A 75 -112.18 -9.04 -71.40
N GLU A 76 -113.18 -9.49 -72.15
CA GLU A 76 -114.60 -9.13 -71.92
C GLU A 76 -115.08 -9.50 -70.50
N ARG A 77 -114.68 -10.67 -69.98
CA ARG A 77 -115.01 -11.10 -68.60
C ARG A 77 -114.35 -10.20 -67.55
N LEU A 78 -113.08 -9.85 -67.75
CA LEU A 78 -112.34 -8.98 -66.84
C LEU A 78 -112.89 -7.54 -66.88
N THR A 79 -113.20 -7.02 -68.06
CA THR A 79 -113.86 -5.72 -68.22
C THR A 79 -115.23 -5.72 -67.53
N PHE A 80 -116.06 -6.75 -67.73
CA PHE A 80 -117.37 -6.86 -67.07
C PHE A 80 -117.25 -6.94 -65.54
N LEU A 81 -116.26 -7.70 -65.05
CA LEU A 81 -115.95 -7.76 -63.63
C LEU A 81 -115.58 -6.37 -63.10
N ARG A 82 -114.73 -5.62 -63.81
CA ARG A 82 -114.30 -4.27 -63.43
C ARG A 82 -115.46 -3.28 -63.41
N THR A 83 -116.32 -3.29 -64.42
CA THR A 83 -117.38 -2.27 -64.59
C THR A 83 -118.62 -2.55 -63.76
N HIS A 84 -119.01 -3.82 -63.59
CA HIS A 84 -120.28 -4.18 -62.95
C HIS A 84 -120.12 -4.86 -61.59
N THR A 85 -119.05 -5.62 -61.38
CA THR A 85 -118.88 -6.39 -60.13
C THR A 85 -118.12 -5.59 -59.07
N LEU A 86 -117.03 -4.90 -59.44
CA LEU A 86 -116.23 -4.13 -58.48
C LEU A 86 -117.03 -3.05 -57.72
N PRO A 87 -117.90 -2.23 -58.36
CA PRO A 87 -118.65 -1.19 -57.63
C PRO A 87 -119.56 -1.76 -56.54
N GLN A 88 -119.98 -3.03 -56.67
CA GLN A 88 -120.85 -3.71 -55.72
C GLN A 88 -120.10 -4.36 -54.55
N LEU A 89 -118.76 -4.33 -54.53
CA LEU A 89 -117.95 -4.97 -53.49
C LEU A 89 -118.14 -4.38 -52.09
N VAL A 90 -118.59 -3.12 -51.98
CA VAL A 90 -118.81 -2.45 -50.70
C VAL A 90 -120.27 -2.56 -50.24
N SER A 91 -121.22 -2.36 -51.14
CA SER A 91 -122.67 -2.36 -50.83
C SER A 91 -123.29 -3.75 -50.81
N GLN A 92 -122.78 -4.69 -51.62
CA GLN A 92 -123.34 -6.02 -51.83
C GLN A 92 -122.25 -7.09 -51.85
N ALA A 93 -121.32 -7.04 -50.87
CA ALA A 93 -120.13 -7.89 -50.87
C ALA A 93 -120.45 -9.40 -50.80
N ALA A 94 -121.58 -9.78 -50.20
CA ALA A 94 -122.03 -11.17 -50.10
C ALA A 94 -122.10 -11.90 -51.46
N SER A 95 -122.44 -11.20 -52.54
CA SER A 95 -122.46 -11.76 -53.90
C SER A 95 -121.29 -11.29 -54.76
N ALA A 96 -120.83 -10.05 -54.58
CA ALA A 96 -119.79 -9.47 -55.40
C ALA A 96 -118.39 -10.09 -55.15
N VAL A 97 -118.05 -10.39 -53.88
CA VAL A 97 -116.73 -10.94 -53.54
C VAL A 97 -116.56 -12.38 -54.06
N PRO A 98 -117.53 -13.31 -53.89
CA PRO A 98 -117.44 -14.63 -54.52
C PRO A 98 -117.38 -14.55 -56.05
N ALA A 99 -118.19 -13.67 -56.68
CA ALA A 99 -118.15 -13.47 -58.13
C ALA A 99 -116.77 -13.00 -58.61
N PHE A 100 -116.10 -12.13 -57.84
CA PHE A 100 -114.75 -11.67 -58.11
C PHE A 100 -113.73 -12.82 -58.13
N PHE A 101 -113.63 -13.59 -57.04
CA PHE A 101 -112.65 -14.67 -56.93
C PHE A 101 -112.91 -15.79 -57.94
N ILE A 102 -114.17 -16.20 -58.11
CA ILE A 102 -114.54 -17.26 -59.07
C ILE A 102 -114.18 -16.84 -60.50
N THR A 103 -114.36 -15.56 -60.85
CA THR A 103 -114.00 -15.06 -62.17
C THR A 103 -112.49 -15.05 -62.37
N LEU A 104 -111.70 -14.60 -61.38
CA LEU A 104 -110.23 -14.63 -61.47
C LEU A 104 -109.68 -16.06 -61.51
N ASP A 105 -110.24 -16.99 -60.75
CA ASP A 105 -109.88 -18.41 -60.80
C ASP A 105 -110.22 -19.02 -62.16
N ALA A 106 -111.37 -18.67 -62.74
CA ALA A 106 -111.74 -19.12 -64.08
C ALA A 106 -110.79 -18.57 -65.15
N VAL A 107 -110.38 -17.30 -65.04
CA VAL A 107 -109.39 -16.69 -65.92
C VAL A 107 -108.03 -17.39 -65.79
N GLU A 108 -107.56 -17.61 -64.56
CA GLU A 108 -106.30 -18.32 -64.30
C GLU A 108 -106.31 -19.74 -64.86
N LYS A 109 -107.42 -20.46 -64.71
CA LYS A 109 -107.55 -21.82 -65.24
C LYS A 109 -107.46 -21.85 -66.76
N VAL A 110 -108.06 -20.88 -67.45
CA VAL A 110 -107.93 -20.76 -68.91
C VAL A 110 -106.51 -20.40 -69.32
N LEU A 111 -105.80 -19.61 -68.52
CA LEU A 111 -104.41 -19.22 -68.78
C LEU A 111 -103.37 -20.28 -68.39
N SER A 112 -103.74 -21.27 -67.57
CA SER A 112 -102.84 -22.29 -67.04
C SER A 112 -102.01 -23.08 -68.06
N PRO A 113 -102.48 -23.41 -69.28
CA PRO A 113 -101.67 -24.12 -70.27
C PRO A 113 -100.48 -23.30 -70.79
N PHE A 114 -100.48 -21.98 -70.57
CA PHE A 114 -99.44 -21.06 -71.02
C PHE A 114 -98.32 -20.86 -69.99
N PHE A 115 -98.43 -21.38 -68.77
CA PHE A 115 -97.40 -21.25 -67.73
C PHE A 115 -96.32 -22.34 -67.84
N THR A 116 -95.04 -22.01 -67.57
CA THR A 116 -93.90 -22.94 -67.67
C THR A 116 -93.59 -23.68 -66.35
N ASP A 117 -93.25 -24.98 -66.42
CA ASP A 117 -93.16 -25.90 -65.26
C ASP A 117 -91.80 -25.80 -64.51
N THR A 118 -91.83 -25.40 -63.24
CA THR A 118 -90.68 -24.99 -62.39
C THR A 118 -89.84 -26.15 -61.83
N LYS A 119 -90.20 -27.42 -62.05
CA LYS A 119 -89.47 -28.58 -61.47
C LYS A 119 -88.17 -28.96 -62.20
N ALA A 120 -88.01 -28.60 -63.48
CA ALA A 120 -86.85 -29.03 -64.27
C ALA A 120 -85.55 -28.23 -63.98
N GLN A 121 -85.65 -27.04 -63.40
CA GLN A 121 -84.52 -26.12 -63.24
C GLN A 121 -83.72 -26.35 -61.94
N ALA A 122 -84.34 -26.94 -60.91
CA ALA A 122 -83.69 -27.23 -59.62
C ALA A 122 -82.61 -28.34 -59.70
N LEU A 123 -82.71 -29.28 -60.64
CA LEU A 123 -81.81 -30.44 -60.71
C LEU A 123 -80.43 -30.13 -61.31
N LYS A 124 -80.35 -29.17 -62.26
CA LYS A 124 -79.10 -28.83 -62.95
C LYS A 124 -78.10 -28.07 -62.05
N ASN A 125 -78.59 -27.25 -61.13
CA ASN A 125 -77.74 -26.44 -60.26
C ASN A 125 -77.03 -27.26 -59.16
N SER A 126 -77.62 -28.40 -58.74
CA SER A 126 -77.02 -29.29 -57.72
C SER A 126 -75.75 -30.01 -58.21
N GLN A 127 -75.69 -30.38 -59.49
CA GLN A 127 -74.57 -31.14 -60.06
C GLN A 127 -73.32 -30.27 -60.29
N ALA A 128 -73.50 -28.99 -60.63
CA ALA A 128 -72.40 -28.05 -60.83
C ALA A 128 -71.62 -27.77 -59.53
N VAL A 129 -72.33 -27.63 -58.40
CA VAL A 129 -71.72 -27.37 -57.08
C VAL A 129 -70.85 -28.54 -56.64
N LYS A 130 -71.30 -29.79 -56.81
CA LYS A 130 -70.52 -30.99 -56.44
C LYS A 130 -69.19 -31.07 -57.20
N LYS A 131 -69.17 -30.74 -58.50
CA LYS A 131 -67.95 -30.78 -59.31
C LYS A 131 -66.92 -29.73 -58.87
N ALA A 132 -67.37 -28.52 -58.55
CA ALA A 132 -66.51 -27.46 -58.03
C ALA A 132 -65.88 -27.83 -56.67
N THR A 133 -66.65 -28.44 -55.76
CA THR A 133 -66.15 -28.87 -54.45
C THR A 133 -65.05 -29.92 -54.55
N ILE A 134 -65.16 -30.87 -55.49
CA ILE A 134 -64.13 -31.90 -55.71
C ILE A 134 -62.83 -31.26 -56.23
N GLN A 135 -62.92 -30.29 -57.14
CA GLN A 135 -61.75 -29.59 -57.67
C GLN A 135 -61.02 -28.78 -56.59
N VAL A 136 -61.75 -28.05 -55.73
CA VAL A 136 -61.16 -27.29 -54.61
C VAL A 136 -60.40 -28.22 -53.65
N ARG A 137 -60.98 -29.38 -53.28
CA ARG A 137 -60.29 -30.35 -52.42
C ARG A 137 -59.02 -30.92 -53.05
N SER A 138 -59.02 -31.15 -54.36
CA SER A 138 -57.82 -31.64 -55.07
C SER A 138 -56.71 -30.59 -55.11
N LEU A 139 -57.06 -29.31 -55.28
CA LEU A 139 -56.12 -28.20 -55.23
C LEU A 139 -55.56 -28.01 -53.82
N GLU A 140 -56.41 -28.12 -52.79
CA GLU A 140 -55.99 -28.03 -51.39
C GLU A 140 -55.01 -29.16 -51.02
N THR A 141 -55.24 -30.38 -51.52
CA THR A 141 -54.34 -31.52 -51.29
C THR A 141 -52.98 -31.30 -51.94
N ARG A 142 -52.95 -30.83 -53.20
CA ARG A 142 -51.69 -30.48 -53.88
C ARG A 142 -50.94 -29.34 -53.16
N LEU A 143 -51.66 -28.36 -52.62
CA LEU A 143 -51.06 -27.27 -51.85
C LEU A 143 -50.42 -27.79 -50.54
N ARG A 144 -51.11 -28.70 -49.84
CA ARG A 144 -50.57 -29.34 -48.63
C ARG A 144 -49.33 -30.18 -48.91
N GLU A 145 -49.24 -30.82 -50.08
CA GLU A 145 -48.06 -31.59 -50.49
C GLU A 145 -46.87 -30.70 -50.91
N LEU A 146 -47.15 -29.53 -51.50
CA LEU A 146 -46.10 -28.57 -51.91
C LEU A 146 -45.51 -27.79 -50.74
N THR A 147 -46.30 -27.50 -49.70
CA THR A 147 -45.86 -26.75 -48.51
C THR A 147 -44.60 -27.31 -47.82
N PRO A 148 -44.48 -28.62 -47.52
CA PRO A 148 -43.26 -29.18 -46.92
C PRO A 148 -42.07 -29.11 -47.87
N ARG A 149 -42.27 -29.26 -49.18
CA ARG A 149 -41.20 -29.15 -50.19
C ARG A 149 -40.63 -27.74 -50.27
N THR A 150 -41.47 -26.72 -50.14
CA THR A 150 -41.02 -25.32 -50.10
C THR A 150 -40.16 -25.04 -48.86
N LYS A 151 -40.55 -25.56 -47.69
CA LYS A 151 -39.73 -25.43 -46.46
C LYS A 151 -38.37 -26.11 -46.59
N THR A 152 -38.32 -27.32 -47.15
CA THR A 152 -37.05 -28.02 -47.36
C THR A 152 -36.14 -27.32 -48.37
N LEU A 153 -36.71 -26.66 -49.39
CA LEU A 153 -35.95 -25.87 -50.35
C LEU A 153 -35.35 -24.61 -49.68
N ASP A 154 -36.12 -23.94 -48.83
CA ASP A 154 -35.66 -22.77 -48.07
C ASP A 154 -34.50 -23.13 -47.13
N GLU A 155 -34.59 -24.29 -46.45
CA GLU A 155 -33.49 -24.83 -45.64
C GLU A 155 -32.25 -25.20 -46.48
N MET A 156 -32.44 -25.79 -47.67
CA MET A 156 -31.34 -26.11 -48.57
C MET A 156 -30.65 -24.85 -49.09
N VAL A 157 -31.42 -23.84 -49.52
CA VAL A 157 -30.89 -22.55 -49.96
C VAL A 157 -30.12 -21.88 -48.82
N GLY A 158 -30.69 -21.82 -47.61
CA GLY A 158 -29.99 -21.26 -46.45
C GLY A 158 -28.71 -22.02 -46.06
N ARG A 159 -28.61 -23.34 -46.32
CA ARG A 159 -27.36 -24.09 -46.15
C ARG A 159 -26.33 -23.77 -47.24
N ILE A 160 -26.78 -23.59 -48.48
CA ILE A 160 -25.90 -23.23 -49.61
C ILE A 160 -25.35 -21.82 -49.41
N GLU A 161 -26.19 -20.86 -49.02
CA GLU A 161 -25.76 -19.50 -48.71
C GLU A 161 -24.73 -19.48 -47.59
N LYS A 162 -25.00 -20.17 -46.46
CA LYS A 162 -24.01 -20.27 -45.37
C LYS A 162 -22.70 -20.93 -45.78
N ALA A 163 -22.76 -21.96 -46.62
CA ALA A 163 -21.57 -22.63 -47.13
C ALA A 163 -20.79 -21.73 -48.11
N HIS A 164 -21.50 -20.94 -48.92
CA HIS A 164 -20.92 -19.96 -49.82
C HIS A 164 -20.27 -18.82 -49.06
N ASP A 165 -20.95 -18.23 -48.08
CA ASP A 165 -20.43 -17.17 -47.21
C ASP A 165 -19.17 -17.65 -46.47
N ALA A 166 -19.19 -18.87 -45.93
CA ALA A 166 -18.03 -19.47 -45.28
C ALA A 166 -16.87 -19.74 -46.25
N ALA A 167 -17.17 -20.14 -47.49
CA ALA A 167 -16.15 -20.34 -48.52
C ALA A 167 -15.54 -19.01 -49.00
N ASP A 168 -16.34 -17.95 -49.09
CA ASP A 168 -15.89 -16.60 -49.46
C ASP A 168 -15.03 -15.96 -48.35
N GLN A 169 -15.32 -16.26 -47.07
CA GLN A 169 -14.54 -15.77 -45.93
C GLN A 169 -13.28 -16.61 -45.66
N LEU A 170 -13.24 -17.87 -46.10
CA LEU A 170 -12.13 -18.80 -45.86
C LEU A 170 -10.74 -18.23 -46.17
N PRO A 171 -10.51 -17.51 -47.30
CA PRO A 171 -9.20 -16.94 -47.60
C PRO A 171 -8.78 -15.89 -46.57
N THR A 172 -9.69 -15.03 -46.14
CA THR A 172 -9.43 -14.01 -45.11
C THR A 172 -9.16 -14.65 -43.76
N ASP A 173 -9.91 -15.69 -43.39
CA ASP A 173 -9.67 -16.45 -42.15
C ASP A 173 -8.32 -17.16 -42.16
N LEU A 174 -7.90 -17.73 -43.29
CA LEU A 174 -6.59 -18.35 -43.43
C LEU A 174 -5.45 -17.33 -43.35
N GLU A 175 -5.64 -16.14 -43.92
CA GLU A 175 -4.66 -15.06 -43.84
C GLU A 175 -4.52 -14.52 -42.41
N THR A 176 -5.63 -14.27 -41.73
CA THR A 176 -5.61 -13.87 -40.31
C THR A 176 -5.02 -14.96 -39.41
N LEU A 177 -5.31 -16.24 -39.68
CA LEU A 177 -4.71 -17.35 -38.95
C LEU A 177 -3.19 -17.41 -39.18
N SER A 178 -2.74 -17.24 -40.42
CA SER A 178 -1.31 -17.17 -40.76
C SER A 178 -0.60 -16.01 -40.05
N GLU A 179 -1.20 -14.82 -40.04
CA GLU A 179 -0.67 -13.67 -39.28
C GLU A 179 -0.63 -13.94 -37.78
N SER A 180 -1.66 -14.57 -37.22
CA SER A 180 -1.70 -14.93 -35.81
C SER A 180 -0.61 -15.94 -35.45
N GLN A 181 -0.35 -16.94 -36.31
CA GLN A 181 0.75 -17.89 -36.12
C GLN A 181 2.11 -17.20 -36.17
N LYS A 182 2.33 -16.27 -37.11
CA LYS A 182 3.56 -15.49 -37.16
C LYS A 182 3.76 -14.69 -35.86
N LYS A 183 2.73 -13.98 -35.39
CA LYS A 183 2.78 -13.24 -34.11
C LYS A 183 3.11 -14.16 -32.93
N VAL A 184 2.49 -15.35 -32.86
CA VAL A 184 2.78 -16.34 -31.81
C VAL A 184 4.23 -16.80 -31.90
N SER A 185 4.75 -17.07 -33.10
CA SER A 185 6.15 -17.49 -33.28
C SER A 185 7.16 -16.40 -32.88
N GLU A 186 6.87 -15.13 -33.20
CA GLU A 186 7.69 -14.00 -32.78
C GLU A 186 7.68 -13.80 -31.26
N LEU A 187 6.49 -13.92 -30.64
CA LEU A 187 6.36 -13.84 -29.19
C LEU A 187 7.10 -14.99 -28.49
N LEU A 188 7.04 -16.20 -29.05
CA LEU A 188 7.77 -17.35 -28.52
C LEU A 188 9.29 -17.13 -28.59
N SER A 189 9.79 -16.65 -29.73
CA SER A 189 11.21 -16.32 -29.92
C SER A 189 11.68 -15.24 -28.94
N LYS A 190 10.87 -14.19 -28.72
CA LYS A 190 11.16 -13.16 -27.71
C LYS A 190 11.16 -13.73 -26.29
N ALA A 191 10.18 -14.57 -25.94
CA ALA A 191 10.11 -15.18 -24.62
C ALA A 191 11.31 -16.12 -24.34
N GLU A 192 11.80 -16.84 -25.36
CA GLU A 192 13.04 -17.63 -25.25
C GLU A 192 14.27 -16.75 -25.03
N GLY A 193 14.37 -15.62 -25.75
CA GLY A 193 15.42 -14.62 -25.55
C GLY A 193 15.39 -14.01 -24.15
N ASP A 194 14.20 -13.60 -23.69
CA ASP A 194 13.98 -13.05 -22.34
C ASP A 194 14.33 -14.07 -21.25
N LYS A 195 13.99 -15.34 -21.46
CA LYS A 195 14.39 -16.43 -20.54
C LYS A 195 15.91 -16.56 -20.43
N ALA A 196 16.63 -16.45 -21.55
CA ALA A 196 18.10 -16.49 -21.55
C ALA A 196 18.70 -15.26 -20.83
N LEU A 197 18.13 -14.07 -21.05
CA LEU A 197 18.52 -12.85 -20.34
C LEU A 197 18.23 -12.94 -18.84
N LEU A 198 17.07 -13.45 -18.46
CA LEU A 198 16.74 -13.66 -17.04
C LEU A 198 17.68 -14.65 -16.37
N ALA A 199 18.07 -15.73 -17.06
CA ALA A 199 19.04 -16.67 -16.55
C ALA A 199 20.42 -16.02 -16.33
N SER A 200 20.89 -15.17 -17.26
CA SER A 200 22.16 -14.47 -17.11
C SER A 200 22.13 -13.41 -16.00
N ILE A 201 21.03 -12.67 -15.88
CA ILE A 201 20.80 -11.70 -14.80
C ILE A 201 20.77 -12.41 -13.45
N LEU A 202 20.06 -13.53 -13.33
CA LEU A 202 19.97 -14.30 -12.10
C LEU A 202 21.34 -14.84 -11.69
N SER A 203 22.10 -15.40 -12.63
CA SER A 203 23.48 -15.82 -12.38
C SER A 203 24.38 -14.66 -11.96
N GLY A 204 24.22 -13.47 -12.55
CA GLY A 204 24.95 -12.26 -12.17
C GLY A 204 24.59 -11.79 -10.76
N ALA A 205 23.29 -11.79 -10.42
CA ALA A 205 22.80 -11.43 -9.10
C ALA A 205 23.30 -12.39 -8.00
N GLU A 206 23.32 -13.70 -8.28
CA GLU A 206 23.91 -14.69 -7.39
C GLU A 206 25.43 -14.50 -7.20
N GLY A 207 26.13 -14.06 -8.26
CA GLY A 207 27.55 -13.70 -8.19
C GLY A 207 27.77 -12.50 -7.27
N VAL A 208 27.04 -11.41 -7.49
CA VAL A 208 27.11 -10.19 -6.66
C VAL A 208 26.72 -10.49 -5.21
N SER A 209 25.71 -11.33 -4.97
CA SER A 209 25.31 -11.74 -3.63
C SER A 209 26.44 -12.49 -2.91
N ARG A 210 27.13 -13.41 -3.61
CA ARG A 210 28.30 -14.11 -3.07
C ARG A 210 29.45 -13.16 -2.75
N GLU A 211 29.75 -12.23 -3.66
CA GLU A 211 30.79 -11.22 -3.42
C GLU A 211 30.44 -10.33 -2.21
N MET A 212 29.18 -9.89 -2.08
CA MET A 212 28.71 -9.11 -0.93
C MET A 212 28.89 -9.87 0.39
N ILE A 213 28.56 -11.16 0.44
CA ILE A 213 28.75 -11.99 1.63
C ILE A 213 30.25 -12.11 1.96
N GLN A 214 31.09 -12.34 0.95
CA GLN A 214 32.53 -12.43 1.15
C GLN A 214 33.12 -11.10 1.65
N ARG A 215 32.73 -9.98 1.05
CA ARG A 215 33.17 -8.63 1.45
C ARG A 215 32.71 -8.29 2.87
N ALA A 216 31.49 -8.67 3.25
CA ALA A 216 31.00 -8.47 4.61
C ALA A 216 31.81 -9.30 5.62
N ALA A 217 32.19 -10.54 5.28
CA ALA A 217 33.06 -11.37 6.11
C ALA A 217 34.48 -10.76 6.24
N GLU A 218 35.08 -10.34 5.12
CA GLU A 218 36.38 -9.65 5.09
C GLU A 218 36.35 -8.37 5.94
N ALA A 219 35.31 -7.55 5.82
CA ALA A 219 35.15 -6.31 6.58
C ALA A 219 35.02 -6.58 8.09
N LYS A 220 34.28 -7.63 8.48
CA LYS A 220 34.15 -8.03 9.88
C LYS A 220 35.50 -8.50 10.46
N GLU A 221 36.26 -9.30 9.71
CA GLU A 221 37.59 -9.73 10.12
C GLU A 221 38.54 -8.53 10.28
N ILE A 222 38.52 -7.59 9.33
CA ILE A 222 39.33 -6.37 9.40
C ILE A 222 38.94 -5.52 10.62
N LEU A 223 37.65 -5.38 10.92
CA LEU A 223 37.17 -4.63 12.08
C LEU A 223 37.67 -5.23 13.40
N GLU A 224 37.58 -6.56 13.54
CA GLU A 224 38.08 -7.29 14.71
C GLU A 224 39.60 -7.14 14.87
N ARG A 225 40.35 -7.20 13.76
CA ARG A 225 41.80 -6.94 13.75
C ARG A 225 42.13 -5.50 14.13
N CYS A 226 41.35 -4.53 13.66
CA CYS A 226 41.51 -3.12 14.03
C CYS A 226 41.23 -2.88 15.52
N GLU A 227 40.18 -3.46 16.08
CA GLU A 227 39.85 -3.34 17.51
C GLU A 227 40.94 -3.97 18.40
N SER A 228 41.41 -5.17 18.03
CA SER A 228 42.52 -5.84 18.70
C SER A 228 43.83 -5.04 18.58
N ALA A 229 44.13 -4.48 17.41
CA ALA A 229 45.31 -3.65 17.19
C ALA A 229 45.23 -2.32 17.94
N TYR A 230 44.07 -1.68 17.99
CA TYR A 230 43.88 -0.41 18.70
C TYR A 230 44.08 -0.57 20.20
N SER A 231 43.46 -1.59 20.80
CA SER A 231 43.65 -1.91 22.22
C SER A 231 45.10 -2.29 22.54
N SER A 232 45.74 -3.11 21.68
CA SER A 232 47.17 -3.42 21.79
C SER A 232 48.07 -2.18 21.66
N ALA A 233 47.72 -1.23 20.79
CA ALA A 233 48.45 0.00 20.63
C ALA A 233 48.30 0.93 21.85
N THR A 234 47.12 0.97 22.48
CA THR A 234 46.90 1.76 23.70
C THR A 234 47.73 1.25 24.86
N SER A 235 47.73 -0.05 25.13
CA SER A 235 48.52 -0.68 26.20
C SER A 235 50.03 -0.57 25.94
N LEU A 236 50.46 -0.76 24.69
CA LEU A 236 51.86 -0.53 24.28
C LEU A 236 52.26 0.95 24.42
N GLY A 237 51.38 1.88 24.05
CA GLY A 237 51.61 3.32 24.19
C GLY A 237 51.74 3.76 25.64
N LEU A 238 50.87 3.28 26.53
CA LEU A 238 50.96 3.51 27.97
C LEU A 238 52.25 2.92 28.55
N ALA A 239 52.59 1.70 28.18
CA ALA A 239 53.86 1.08 28.58
C ALA A 239 55.08 1.85 28.10
N ALA A 240 55.05 2.39 26.88
CA ALA A 240 56.12 3.22 26.34
C ALA A 240 56.26 4.52 27.15
N ALA A 241 55.15 5.21 27.44
CA ALA A 241 55.15 6.44 28.23
C ALA A 241 55.67 6.21 29.66
N PHE A 242 55.25 5.15 30.35
CA PHE A 242 55.77 4.81 31.67
C PHE A 242 57.25 4.43 31.65
N SER A 243 57.67 3.67 30.63
CA SER A 243 59.06 3.27 30.46
C SER A 243 59.98 4.47 30.16
N GLU A 244 59.51 5.42 29.36
CA GLU A 244 60.23 6.67 29.08
C GLU A 244 60.36 7.51 30.35
N ARG A 245 59.27 7.64 31.13
CA ARG A 245 59.29 8.35 32.41
C ARG A 245 60.24 7.71 33.41
N SER A 246 60.20 6.38 33.56
CA SER A 246 61.11 5.62 34.42
C SER A 246 62.58 5.87 34.07
N LYS A 247 62.94 5.73 32.77
CA LYS A 247 64.30 6.00 32.28
C LYS A 247 64.74 7.45 32.49
N ALA A 248 63.85 8.42 32.29
CA ALA A 248 64.16 9.83 32.53
C ALA A 248 64.49 10.08 34.02
N LEU A 249 63.76 9.45 34.94
CA LEU A 249 64.03 9.52 36.38
C LEU A 249 65.35 8.84 36.75
N ASP A 250 65.63 7.66 36.21
CA ASP A 250 66.90 6.94 36.42
C ASP A 250 68.12 7.72 35.90
N ASN A 251 68.00 8.34 34.72
CA ASN A 251 69.07 9.20 34.20
C ASN A 251 69.27 10.43 35.08
N SER A 252 68.18 11.04 35.55
CA SER A 252 68.26 12.19 36.45
C SER A 252 68.80 11.81 37.84
N MET A 253 68.58 10.57 38.27
CA MET A 253 69.11 10.00 39.49
C MET A 253 70.64 9.90 39.45
N TRP A 254 71.23 9.45 38.34
CA TRP A 254 72.69 9.43 38.14
C TRP A 254 73.35 10.82 38.27
N GLY A 255 72.64 11.89 37.89
CA GLY A 255 73.11 13.27 38.12
C GLY A 255 73.30 13.58 39.61
N TRP A 256 72.39 13.13 40.48
CA TRP A 256 72.53 13.28 41.93
C TRP A 256 73.61 12.37 42.51
N VAL A 257 73.80 11.17 41.97
CA VAL A 257 74.92 10.29 42.36
C VAL A 257 76.26 10.96 42.07
N GLY A 258 76.42 11.54 40.87
CA GLY A 258 77.61 12.32 40.52
C GLY A 258 77.82 13.51 41.45
N GLY A 259 76.75 14.26 41.75
CA GLY A 259 76.79 15.36 42.71
C GLY A 259 77.18 14.91 44.12
N LEU A 260 76.66 13.79 44.60
CA LEU A 260 76.99 13.20 45.90
C LEU A 260 78.49 12.85 45.97
N VAL A 261 79.01 12.17 44.95
CA VAL A 261 80.45 11.81 44.87
C VAL A 261 81.32 13.07 44.87
N ALA A 262 80.97 14.07 44.05
CA ALA A 262 81.71 15.33 44.01
C ALA A 262 81.69 16.05 45.37
N SER A 263 80.54 16.07 46.04
CA SER A 263 80.36 16.66 47.36
C SER A 263 81.19 15.95 48.43
N LEU A 264 81.24 14.62 48.40
CA LEU A 264 82.09 13.83 49.30
C LEU A 264 83.58 14.09 49.07
N LEU A 265 84.02 14.20 47.82
CA LEU A 265 85.41 14.52 47.46
C LEU A 265 85.79 15.94 47.90
N ILE A 266 84.93 16.93 47.65
CA ILE A 266 85.12 18.33 48.06
C ILE A 266 85.12 18.43 49.59
N GLY A 267 84.14 17.83 50.27
CA GLY A 267 84.04 17.81 51.73
C GLY A 267 85.23 17.12 52.38
N GLY A 268 85.69 15.99 51.84
CA GLY A 268 86.89 15.29 52.30
C GLY A 268 88.17 16.08 52.06
N GLY A 269 88.32 16.69 50.87
CA GLY A 269 89.47 17.52 50.50
C GLY A 269 89.58 18.77 51.37
N PHE A 270 88.55 19.62 51.37
CA PHE A 270 88.50 20.83 52.19
C PHE A 270 88.52 20.52 53.69
N GLY A 271 87.81 19.47 54.12
CA GLY A 271 87.81 19.02 55.52
C GLY A 271 89.20 18.61 55.98
N SER A 272 89.93 17.83 55.17
CA SER A 272 91.31 17.43 55.51
C SER A 272 92.27 18.62 55.53
N TRP A 273 92.14 19.56 54.59
CA TRP A 273 92.95 20.77 54.53
C TRP A 273 92.69 21.67 55.74
N GLN A 274 91.43 21.89 56.09
CA GLN A 274 91.05 22.71 57.22
C GLN A 274 91.38 22.06 58.57
N LEU A 275 91.29 20.73 58.67
CA LEU A 275 91.71 19.99 59.87
C LEU A 275 93.22 20.10 60.10
N ARG A 276 94.03 20.09 59.03
CA ARG A 276 95.48 20.36 59.11
C ARG A 276 95.76 21.80 59.54
N ASN A 277 95.10 22.79 58.94
CA ASN A 277 95.23 24.19 59.35
C ASN A 277 94.85 24.40 60.83
N LEU A 278 93.80 23.73 61.29
CA LEU A 278 93.38 23.79 62.69
C LEU A 278 94.37 23.08 63.61
N ALA A 279 94.93 21.93 63.21
CA ALA A 279 95.98 21.23 63.96
C ALA A 279 97.27 22.07 64.08
N ASP A 280 97.68 22.76 63.01
CA ASP A 280 98.86 23.64 62.99
C ASP A 280 98.68 24.89 63.88
N VAL A 281 97.47 25.45 63.92
CA VAL A 281 97.13 26.57 64.82
C VAL A 281 97.07 26.10 66.29
N LEU A 282 96.63 24.87 66.55
CA LEU A 282 96.58 24.29 67.90
C LEU A 282 97.97 23.90 68.43
N ALA A 283 98.90 23.55 67.55
CA ALA A 283 100.28 23.22 67.89
C ALA A 283 101.16 24.44 68.24
N ASN A 284 100.70 25.66 67.92
CA ASN A 284 101.44 26.89 68.19
C ASN A 284 101.15 27.48 69.60
N PRO A 285 102.16 27.59 70.49
CA PRO A 285 101.96 28.02 71.89
C PRO A 285 101.53 29.49 72.09
N GLN A 286 101.57 30.33 71.03
CA GLN A 286 101.19 31.75 71.07
C GLN A 286 99.83 32.05 70.41
N ALA A 287 99.05 31.02 70.06
CA ALA A 287 97.77 31.20 69.41
C ALA A 287 96.75 31.89 70.36
N GLN A 288 96.21 33.03 69.92
CA GLN A 288 95.13 33.72 70.64
C GLN A 288 93.84 32.90 70.55
N GLY A 289 93.07 32.79 71.63
CA GLY A 289 91.81 32.01 71.64
C GLY A 289 90.80 32.42 70.55
N LEU A 290 90.90 33.66 70.05
CA LEU A 290 90.09 34.18 68.95
C LEU A 290 90.47 33.59 67.57
N SER A 291 91.74 33.30 67.30
CA SER A 291 92.14 32.68 66.03
C SER A 291 91.76 31.19 65.97
N ILE A 292 91.77 30.52 67.12
CA ILE A 292 91.30 29.13 67.26
C ILE A 292 89.79 29.06 67.03
N SER A 293 89.01 29.95 67.66
CA SER A 293 87.55 29.96 67.51
C SER A 293 87.09 30.35 66.09
N VAL A 294 87.74 31.33 65.46
CA VAL A 294 87.45 31.71 64.06
C VAL A 294 87.75 30.57 63.10
N ASN A 295 88.88 29.88 63.24
CA ASN A 295 89.21 28.72 62.39
C ASN A 295 88.29 27.51 62.63
N LEU A 296 87.82 27.33 63.87
CA LEU A 296 86.83 26.30 64.22
C LEU A 296 85.48 26.59 63.57
N VAL A 297 84.97 27.82 63.67
CA VAL A 297 83.70 28.25 63.04
C VAL A 297 83.81 28.14 61.52
N LEU A 298 84.92 28.60 60.95
CA LEU A 298 85.16 28.51 59.51
C LEU A 298 85.27 27.05 59.04
N SER A 299 85.80 26.16 59.87
CA SER A 299 85.84 24.71 59.58
C SER A 299 84.47 24.07 59.57
N VAL A 300 83.65 24.33 60.59
CA VAL A 300 82.27 23.83 60.66
C VAL A 300 81.44 24.37 59.49
N LEU A 301 81.59 25.65 59.15
CA LEU A 301 80.85 26.28 58.06
C LEU A 301 81.32 25.78 56.68
N SER A 302 82.62 25.54 56.49
CA SER A 302 83.20 25.06 55.23
C SER A 302 82.82 23.61 54.92
N VAL A 303 82.78 22.73 55.93
CA VAL A 303 82.38 21.32 55.75
C VAL A 303 80.85 21.17 55.75
N GLY A 304 80.13 22.11 56.36
CA GLY A 304 78.66 22.08 56.46
C GLY A 304 77.96 22.11 55.10
N GLY A 305 78.45 22.87 54.13
CA GLY A 305 77.88 22.95 52.78
C GLY A 305 77.90 21.60 52.04
N PRO A 306 79.08 20.97 51.86
CA PRO A 306 79.18 19.63 51.29
C PRO A 306 78.37 18.58 52.05
N VAL A 307 78.42 18.55 53.39
CA VAL A 307 77.65 17.57 54.18
C VAL A 307 76.13 17.76 53.99
N TRP A 308 75.65 19.00 53.96
CA TRP A 308 74.23 19.30 53.70
C TRP A 308 73.80 18.85 52.31
N PHE A 309 74.63 19.12 51.29
CA PHE A 309 74.35 18.69 49.93
C PHE A 309 74.38 17.17 49.79
N ALA A 310 75.35 16.47 50.42
CA ALA A 310 75.44 15.03 50.39
C ALA A 310 74.19 14.36 51.01
N TRP A 311 73.70 14.90 52.12
CA TRP A 311 72.45 14.47 52.74
C TRP A 311 71.24 14.70 51.81
N LEU A 312 71.11 15.90 51.23
CA LEU A 312 70.04 16.23 50.28
C LEU A 312 70.07 15.29 49.06
N ALA A 313 71.26 15.06 48.50
CA ALA A 313 71.47 14.15 47.38
C ALA A 313 71.07 12.71 47.74
N THR A 314 71.34 12.27 48.98
CA THR A 314 70.94 10.96 49.52
C THR A 314 69.42 10.81 49.69
N LYS A 315 68.69 11.89 49.96
CA LYS A 315 67.21 11.89 49.94
C LYS A 315 66.67 11.87 48.51
N GLN A 316 67.23 12.68 47.62
CA GLN A 316 66.80 12.78 46.22
C GLN A 316 67.04 11.48 45.42
N ILE A 317 68.17 10.80 45.64
CA ILE A 317 68.47 9.47 45.07
C ILE A 317 67.40 8.44 45.48
N GLY A 318 67.04 8.38 46.76
CA GLY A 318 66.05 7.44 47.28
C GLY A 318 64.64 7.70 46.73
N GLN A 319 64.21 8.96 46.68
CA GLN A 319 62.91 9.33 46.12
C GLN A 319 62.81 9.00 44.63
N ARG A 320 63.85 9.31 43.86
CA ARG A 320 63.86 9.08 42.41
C ARG A 320 63.93 7.60 42.05
N PHE A 321 64.71 6.81 42.79
CA PHE A 321 64.77 5.36 42.64
C PHE A 321 63.40 4.69 42.89
N ARG A 322 62.74 5.04 44.00
CA ARG A 322 61.41 4.49 44.31
C ARG A 322 60.38 4.84 43.23
N LEU A 323 60.44 6.07 42.71
CA LEU A 323 59.52 6.54 41.68
C LEU A 323 59.83 5.94 40.31
N SER A 324 61.11 5.75 39.94
CA SER A 324 61.47 5.09 38.68
C SER A 324 61.11 3.60 38.68
N GLU A 325 61.26 2.91 39.81
CA GLU A 325 60.85 1.51 39.98
C GLU A 325 59.31 1.35 39.89
N ASP A 326 58.53 2.26 40.50
CA ASP A 326 57.06 2.25 40.36
C ASP A 326 56.62 2.42 38.90
N TYR A 327 57.23 3.35 38.17
CA TYR A 327 56.95 3.53 36.75
C TYR A 327 57.44 2.36 35.89
N ALA A 328 58.57 1.73 36.23
CA ALA A 328 59.05 0.53 35.56
C ALA A 328 58.07 -0.64 35.76
N PHE A 329 57.57 -0.80 36.98
CA PHE A 329 56.56 -1.81 37.32
C PHE A 329 55.25 -1.57 36.54
N LYS A 330 54.74 -0.33 36.51
CA LYS A 330 53.57 0.04 35.70
C LYS A 330 53.79 -0.24 34.22
N ALA A 331 54.96 0.09 33.68
CA ALA A 331 55.30 -0.22 32.30
C ALA A 331 55.31 -1.73 32.02
N SER A 332 55.80 -2.55 32.94
CA SER A 332 55.83 -4.01 32.79
C SER A 332 54.42 -4.63 32.80
N ILE A 333 53.56 -4.18 33.71
CA ILE A 333 52.15 -4.61 33.78
C ILE A 333 51.41 -4.21 32.51
N SER A 334 51.56 -2.96 32.04
CA SER A 334 50.91 -2.50 30.81
C SER A 334 51.35 -3.29 29.57
N ARG A 335 52.62 -3.74 29.49
CA ARG A 335 53.07 -4.62 28.40
C ARG A 335 52.50 -6.03 28.50
N ALA A 336 52.48 -6.59 29.71
CA ALA A 336 52.00 -7.95 29.94
C ALA A 336 50.47 -8.06 29.84
N TYR A 337 49.75 -6.95 30.05
CA TYR A 337 48.29 -6.88 30.02
C TYR A 337 47.69 -7.45 28.74
N GLU A 338 48.23 -7.15 27.54
CA GLU A 338 47.70 -7.71 26.30
C GLU A 338 47.87 -9.22 26.19
N GLY A 339 49.01 -9.74 26.65
CA GLY A 339 49.26 -11.17 26.68
C GLY A 339 48.23 -11.87 27.58
N TYR A 340 48.06 -11.37 28.80
CA TYR A 340 47.13 -11.96 29.74
C TYR A 340 45.66 -11.74 29.37
N ARG A 341 45.29 -10.58 28.82
CA ARG A 341 43.94 -10.31 28.32
C ARG A 341 43.58 -11.29 27.20
N ARG A 342 44.51 -11.53 26.26
CA ARG A 342 44.31 -12.47 25.16
C ARG A 342 44.18 -13.92 25.63
N GLU A 343 44.86 -14.30 26.70
CA GLU A 343 44.69 -15.61 27.34
C GLU A 343 43.39 -15.69 28.15
N ALA A 344 43.04 -14.65 28.91
CA ALA A 344 41.81 -14.59 29.71
C ALA A 344 40.55 -14.62 28.84
N ALA A 345 40.52 -13.85 27.75
CA ALA A 345 39.42 -13.84 26.79
C ALA A 345 39.16 -15.21 26.13
N ARG A 346 40.16 -16.11 26.12
CA ARG A 346 40.00 -17.50 25.63
C ARG A 346 39.43 -18.45 26.67
N ILE A 347 39.54 -18.11 27.96
CA ILE A 347 39.16 -18.98 29.07
C ILE A 347 37.75 -18.61 29.56
N ASP A 348 37.54 -17.37 29.98
CA ASP A 348 36.30 -16.89 30.60
C ASP A 348 36.17 -15.36 30.51
N PRO A 349 35.03 -14.82 30.01
CA PRO A 349 34.74 -13.38 30.04
C PRO A 349 34.81 -12.75 31.44
N ASP A 350 34.43 -13.47 32.50
CA ASP A 350 34.47 -12.94 33.86
C ASP A 350 35.91 -12.74 34.35
N LEU A 351 36.83 -13.61 33.91
CA LEU A 351 38.26 -13.49 34.19
C LEU A 351 38.87 -12.28 33.48
N GLU A 352 38.46 -12.00 32.24
CA GLU A 352 38.89 -10.80 31.50
C GLU A 352 38.46 -9.51 32.22
N ALA A 353 37.21 -9.45 32.69
CA ALA A 353 36.70 -8.30 33.44
C ALA A 353 37.45 -8.08 34.77
N GLN A 354 37.70 -9.16 35.52
CA GLN A 354 38.50 -9.09 36.76
C GLN A 354 39.94 -8.64 36.50
N LEU A 355 40.53 -9.09 35.38
CA LEU A 355 41.88 -8.72 34.98
C LEU A 355 41.97 -7.24 34.64
N LEU A 356 41.00 -6.72 33.87
CA LEU A 356 40.89 -5.29 33.58
C LEU A 356 40.72 -4.47 34.86
N GLN A 357 39.85 -4.90 35.78
CA GLN A 357 39.64 -4.21 37.05
C GLN A 357 40.90 -4.19 37.93
N SER A 358 41.61 -5.33 38.01
CA SER A 358 42.89 -5.43 38.72
C SER A 358 43.95 -4.54 38.07
N ALA A 359 44.07 -4.54 36.75
CA ALA A 359 45.01 -3.69 36.03
C ALA A 359 44.72 -2.20 36.26
N LEU A 360 43.46 -1.77 36.13
CA LEU A 360 43.04 -0.39 36.36
C LEU A 360 43.36 0.06 37.79
N SER A 361 43.08 -0.79 38.80
CA SER A 361 43.40 -0.48 40.20
C SER A 361 44.90 -0.24 40.42
N ARG A 362 45.78 -0.97 39.72
CA ARG A 362 47.24 -0.79 39.79
C ARG A 362 47.75 0.45 39.05
N LEU A 363 47.09 0.82 37.95
CA LEU A 363 47.38 2.05 37.23
C LEU A 363 46.98 3.30 38.05
N ASP A 364 45.85 3.22 38.76
CA ASP A 364 45.31 4.30 39.58
C ASP A 364 46.03 4.49 40.92
N GLU A 365 46.89 3.55 41.34
CA GLU A 365 47.70 3.68 42.55
C GLU A 365 48.65 4.91 42.46
N GLN A 366 48.50 5.84 43.41
CA GLN A 366 49.28 7.07 43.45
C GLN A 366 50.79 6.79 43.60
N PRO A 367 51.66 7.35 42.73
CA PRO A 367 53.11 7.11 42.77
C PRO A 367 53.79 7.57 44.08
N LEU A 368 53.16 8.49 44.82
CA LEU A 368 53.72 9.13 46.01
C LEU A 368 53.61 8.30 47.29
N ARG A 369 52.97 7.11 47.26
CA ARG A 369 52.83 6.24 48.44
C ARG A 369 54.17 5.82 49.04
N LEU A 370 55.21 5.72 48.22
CA LEU A 370 56.54 5.27 48.64
C LEU A 370 57.50 6.44 48.97
N VAL A 371 57.04 7.69 48.85
CA VAL A 371 57.82 8.86 49.24
C VAL A 371 57.58 9.13 50.73
N GLU A 372 58.65 9.15 51.53
CA GLU A 372 58.57 9.40 52.97
C GLU A 372 57.82 10.70 53.27
N SER A 373 56.82 10.62 54.15
CA SER A 373 55.95 11.74 54.53
C SER A 373 56.62 12.77 55.45
N ALA A 374 57.78 12.45 56.01
CA ALA A 374 58.52 13.35 56.90
C ALA A 374 59.57 14.15 56.10
N SER A 375 59.21 15.38 55.74
CA SER A 375 60.12 16.33 55.11
C SER A 375 60.94 17.05 56.18
N TYR A 376 62.16 16.57 56.44
CA TYR A 376 63.08 17.27 57.34
C TYR A 376 63.80 18.38 56.58
N GLY A 377 63.92 19.57 57.17
CA GLY A 377 64.55 20.73 56.50
C GLY A 377 66.09 20.73 56.51
N SER A 378 66.72 19.89 57.34
CA SER A 378 68.18 19.84 57.44
C SER A 378 68.69 18.51 58.04
N PRO A 379 69.96 18.15 57.82
CA PRO A 379 70.59 16.95 58.41
C PRO A 379 70.52 16.95 59.94
N TRP A 380 70.68 18.12 60.55
CA TRP A 380 70.58 18.29 62.01
C TRP A 380 69.14 18.09 62.51
N HIS A 381 68.16 18.56 61.73
CA HIS A 381 66.75 18.38 62.06
C HIS A 381 66.33 16.91 62.00
N GLU A 382 66.86 16.13 61.05
CA GLU A 382 66.64 14.68 60.99
C GLU A 382 67.38 13.93 62.11
N LEU A 383 68.65 14.27 62.37
CA LEU A 383 69.44 13.60 63.41
C LEU A 383 68.82 13.80 64.81
N LEU A 384 68.39 15.01 65.14
CA LEU A 384 67.76 15.34 66.43
C LEU A 384 66.36 14.74 66.59
N SER A 385 65.67 14.46 65.48
CA SER A 385 64.33 13.86 65.50
C SER A 385 64.33 12.34 65.33
N SER A 386 65.52 11.73 65.15
CA SER A 386 65.69 10.29 65.04
C SER A 386 65.25 9.56 66.31
N ASP A 387 64.65 8.39 66.14
CA ASP A 387 64.14 7.59 67.25
C ASP A 387 65.28 7.12 68.17
N VAL A 388 66.49 6.95 67.64
CA VAL A 388 67.71 6.62 68.40
C VAL A 388 68.10 7.74 69.37
N VAL A 389 68.04 9.01 68.94
CA VAL A 389 68.37 10.15 69.81
C VAL A 389 67.26 10.39 70.84
N LYS A 390 65.99 10.21 70.45
CA LYS A 390 64.85 10.27 71.37
C LYS A 390 64.88 9.16 72.41
N ASP A 391 65.27 7.94 72.03
CA ASP A 391 65.38 6.81 72.93
C ASP A 391 66.57 6.96 73.86
N ALA A 392 67.74 7.40 73.38
CA ALA A 392 68.91 7.69 74.20
C ALA A 392 68.65 8.82 75.21
N ALA A 393 67.94 9.87 74.82
CA ALA A 393 67.52 10.96 75.72
C ALA A 393 66.54 10.49 76.82
N LYS A 394 65.77 9.43 76.55
CA LYS A 394 64.82 8.83 77.51
C LYS A 394 65.44 7.75 78.40
N THR A 395 66.42 6.98 77.90
CA THR A 395 67.00 5.82 78.61
C THR A 395 68.23 6.15 79.44
N ILE A 396 68.98 7.22 79.14
CA ILE A 396 70.20 7.57 79.87
C ILE A 396 69.92 8.75 80.84
N PRO A 397 69.87 8.52 82.17
CA PRO A 397 69.63 9.59 83.13
C PRO A 397 70.78 10.60 83.14
N GLY A 398 70.44 11.89 83.07
CA GLY A 398 71.41 13.00 83.05
C GLY A 398 72.13 13.23 81.72
N PHE A 399 71.72 12.56 80.62
CA PHE A 399 72.29 12.80 79.29
C PHE A 399 72.02 14.22 78.78
N VAL A 400 70.78 14.69 78.95
CA VAL A 400 70.39 16.06 78.59
C VAL A 400 71.13 17.08 79.46
N ASP A 401 71.23 16.83 80.77
CA ASP A 401 71.93 17.72 81.72
C ASP A 401 73.44 17.80 81.49
N LYS A 402 74.08 16.70 81.08
CA LYS A 402 75.50 16.70 80.71
C LYS A 402 75.77 17.45 79.42
N ILE A 403 74.87 17.35 78.43
CA ILE A 403 74.99 18.09 77.16
C ILE A 403 74.77 19.58 77.37
N THR A 404 73.76 19.96 78.17
CA THR A 404 73.52 21.37 78.52
C THR A 404 74.63 21.94 79.40
N GLY A 405 75.16 21.13 80.33
CA GLY A 405 76.34 21.47 81.14
C GLY A 405 77.57 21.77 80.28
N PHE A 406 77.94 20.88 79.37
CA PHE A 406 79.07 21.07 78.44
C PHE A 406 78.89 22.29 77.52
N ALA A 407 77.66 22.56 77.06
CA ALA A 407 77.35 23.73 76.24
C ALA A 407 77.53 25.03 77.02
N SER A 408 77.02 25.08 78.26
CA SER A 408 77.14 26.25 79.14
C SER A 408 78.60 26.54 79.54
N GLU A 409 79.37 25.50 79.86
CA GLU A 409 80.80 25.63 80.22
C GLU A 409 81.66 26.12 79.04
N SER A 410 81.32 25.67 77.82
CA SER A 410 82.01 26.10 76.59
C SER A 410 81.67 27.54 76.20
N LEU A 411 80.42 27.98 76.45
CA LEU A 411 79.97 29.37 76.25
C LEU A 411 80.62 30.34 77.23
N ASP A 412 80.84 29.94 78.48
CA ASP A 412 81.48 30.79 79.48
C ASP A 412 83.01 30.94 79.28
N ARG A 413 83.67 29.99 78.60
CA ARG A 413 85.09 30.12 78.20
C ARG A 413 85.33 31.15 77.08
N VAL A 414 84.28 31.63 76.40
CA VAL A 414 84.38 32.56 75.25
C VAL A 414 84.11 34.03 75.64
N LYS A 415 83.80 34.33 76.90
CA LYS A 415 83.61 35.73 77.35
C LYS A 415 84.95 36.45 77.53
N PRO A 416 85.22 37.59 76.84
CA PRO A 416 86.42 38.37 77.06
C PRO A 416 86.34 39.16 78.38
N LYS A 417 87.45 39.21 79.12
CA LYS A 417 87.58 39.92 80.40
C LYS A 417 87.57 41.43 80.17
N LYS A 418 86.59 42.12 80.77
CA LYS A 418 86.37 43.57 80.68
C LYS A 418 87.35 44.32 81.59
N THR A 419 88.27 45.10 81.03
CA THR A 419 89.08 46.07 81.77
C THR A 419 88.45 47.46 81.61
N MET A 420 88.04 48.07 82.73
CA MET A 420 87.60 49.48 82.78
C MET A 420 88.82 50.41 82.70
N VAL A 421 88.80 51.39 81.79
CA VAL A 421 89.52 52.67 81.93
C VAL A 421 88.60 53.78 81.40
N ALA A 422 88.58 54.89 82.13
CA ALA A 422 87.67 56.02 82.02
C ALA A 422 88.12 57.10 81.01
N ALA A 423 87.12 57.70 80.36
CA ALA A 423 86.84 59.13 80.12
C ALA A 423 87.85 60.09 79.42
N ASN A 424 87.25 60.82 78.45
CA ASN A 424 87.50 62.19 77.94
C ASN A 424 88.67 62.38 76.94
N SER A 425 88.59 63.17 75.87
CA SER A 425 87.62 64.17 75.37
C SER A 425 87.88 64.50 73.88
N ASP A 426 86.95 65.25 73.28
CA ASP A 426 87.11 66.22 72.18
C ASP A 426 86.58 65.87 70.76
N LEU A 427 85.40 66.47 70.50
CA LEU A 427 84.77 66.90 69.23
C LEU A 427 85.57 68.05 68.57
N PRO A 428 85.30 68.55 67.32
CA PRO A 428 83.97 68.61 66.69
C PRO A 428 83.83 68.50 65.14
N SER A 429 82.57 68.29 64.72
CA SER A 429 81.81 68.94 63.62
C SER A 429 82.29 68.94 62.15
N SER A 430 81.51 68.31 61.26
CA SER A 430 80.65 69.00 60.26
C SER A 430 79.85 68.03 59.37
N ALA A 431 78.60 68.38 59.06
CA ALA A 431 77.73 67.81 58.02
C ALA A 431 78.05 68.48 56.64
N PRO A 432 77.37 68.25 55.48
CA PRO A 432 76.08 67.54 55.27
C PRO A 432 75.92 66.73 53.94
N GLU A 433 74.72 66.13 53.82
CA GLU A 433 73.84 66.03 52.63
C GLU A 433 74.18 65.26 51.32
N ALA A 434 73.07 64.75 50.76
CA ALA A 434 72.73 64.53 49.35
C ALA A 434 72.92 63.12 48.72
N GLU A 435 71.77 62.45 48.57
CA GLU A 435 71.15 62.14 47.27
C GLU A 435 71.95 61.32 46.24
N LYS A 436 71.48 60.10 45.94
CA LYS A 436 70.95 59.70 44.60
C LYS A 436 70.60 58.21 44.51
N ALA A 437 69.44 58.00 43.89
CA ALA A 437 69.05 56.94 42.95
C ALA A 437 69.25 55.47 43.32
#